data_AF-A0A7W5EV52-F1
#
_entry.id   AF-A0A7W5EV52-F1
#
_cell.length_a   1.000
_cell.length_b   1.000
_cell.length_c   1.000
_cell.angle_alpha   90.00
_cell.angle_beta   90.00
_cell.angle_gamma   90.00
#
_symmetry.space_group_name_H-M   'P 1'
#
loop_
_entity.id
_entity.type
_entity.pdbx_description
1 polymer ?
#
loop_
_entity_poly.entity_id
_entity_poly.type
_entity_poly.pdbx_seq_one_letter_code
_entity_poly.pdbx_strand_id
1 'polypeptide(L)' 'MRIPLDSEEKRETLRQDTFRAWEDYQTTGLHSTKEEVEKWLTSWGVDHEVSAPVCHK' A
#
# COMPACT_ATOMS: atom_id res chain seq x y z
N MET A 1 -31.41 -19.38 -2.77
CA MET A 1 -30.15 -19.30 -3.55
C MET A 1 -29.28 -18.25 -2.89
N ARG A 2 -28.22 -18.65 -2.18
CA ARG A 2 -27.30 -17.73 -1.51
C ARG A 2 -26.09 -17.57 -2.43
N ILE A 3 -25.95 -16.39 -3.03
CA ILE A 3 -24.82 -16.07 -3.91
C ILE A 3 -23.58 -15.88 -3.01
N PRO A 4 -22.43 -16.53 -3.30
CA PRO A 4 -21.25 -16.41 -2.47
C PRO A 4 -20.63 -15.01 -2.59
N LEU A 5 -20.67 -14.27 -1.48
CA LEU A 5 -20.18 -12.89 -1.28
C LEU A 5 -18.64 -12.78 -1.14
N ASP A 6 -17.86 -13.77 -1.58
CA ASP A 6 -16.41 -13.79 -1.29
C ASP A 6 -15.59 -12.85 -2.20
N SER A 7 -16.12 -12.48 -3.38
CA SER A 7 -15.42 -11.64 -4.36
C SER A 7 -15.76 -10.15 -4.28
N GLU A 8 -16.96 -9.80 -3.80
CA GLU A 8 -17.37 -8.40 -3.66
C GLU A 8 -16.77 -7.75 -2.43
N GLU A 9 -16.68 -8.48 -1.31
CA GLU A 9 -16.12 -7.95 -0.06
C GLU A 9 -14.64 -7.58 -0.22
N LYS A 10 -13.84 -8.42 -0.90
CA LYS A 10 -12.42 -8.14 -1.20
C LYS A 10 -12.22 -6.95 -2.14
N ARG A 11 -13.20 -6.65 -3.00
CA ARG A 11 -13.15 -5.47 -3.87
C ARG A 11 -13.55 -4.20 -3.14
N GLU A 12 -14.49 -4.31 -2.22
CA GLU A 12 -14.95 -3.19 -1.41
C GLU A 12 -13.86 -2.75 -0.42
N THR A 13 -13.17 -3.70 0.23
CA THR A 13 -12.04 -3.39 1.11
C THR A 13 -10.89 -2.74 0.35
N LEU A 14 -10.52 -3.27 -0.83
CA LEU A 14 -9.50 -2.67 -1.68
C LEU A 14 -9.85 -1.23 -2.08
N ARG A 15 -11.12 -0.96 -2.41
CA ARG A 15 -11.60 0.40 -2.72
C ARG A 15 -11.47 1.32 -1.51
N GLN A 16 -11.98 0.89 -0.36
CA GLN A 16 -11.95 1.71 0.86
C GLN A 16 -10.51 1.99 1.31
N ASP A 17 -9.61 1.00 1.21
CA ASP A 17 -8.20 1.17 1.54
C ASP A 17 -7.50 2.11 0.56
N THR A 18 -7.84 2.04 -0.73
CA THR A 18 -7.33 2.98 -1.74
C THR A 18 -7.78 4.42 -1.45
N PHE A 19 -9.06 4.59 -1.09
CA PHE A 19 -9.59 5.91 -0.72
C PHE A 19 -8.96 6.46 0.56
N ARG A 20 -8.74 5.62 1.57
CA ARG A 20 -8.05 6.02 2.80
C ARG A 20 -6.61 6.40 2.54
N ALA A 21 -5.86 5.59 1.79
CA ALA A 21 -4.49 5.92 1.41
C ALA A 21 -4.42 7.24 0.62
N TRP A 22 -5.42 7.52 -0.22
CA TRP A 22 -5.53 8.76 -0.97
C TRP A 22 -5.86 9.97 -0.08
N GLU A 23 -6.81 9.84 0.85
CA GLU A 23 -7.13 10.89 1.84
C GLU A 23 -5.93 11.18 2.75
N ASP A 24 -5.24 10.15 3.21
CA ASP A 24 -4.04 10.27 4.04
C ASP A 24 -2.93 11.00 3.28
N TYR A 25 -2.70 10.66 2.01
CA TYR A 25 -1.75 11.38 1.15
C TYR A 25 -2.12 12.85 0.96
N GLN A 26 -3.40 13.16 0.70
CA GLN A 26 -3.87 14.54 0.55
C GLN A 26 -3.76 15.35 1.86
N THR A 27 -4.06 14.72 2.99
CA THR A 27 -4.09 15.38 4.31
C THR A 27 -2.69 15.59 4.86
N THR A 28 -1.81 14.59 4.70
CA THR A 28 -0.47 14.61 5.31
C THR A 28 0.62 15.08 4.35
N GLY A 29 0.43 14.91 3.04
CA GLY A 29 1.46 15.09 2.02
C GLY A 29 2.60 14.08 2.11
N LEU A 30 2.49 13.06 2.97
CA LEU A 30 3.52 12.06 3.19
C LEU A 30 3.55 11.09 2.01
N HIS A 31 4.68 11.00 1.33
CA HIS A 31 4.97 10.07 0.26
C HIS A 31 6.31 9.38 0.52
N SER A 32 6.43 8.13 0.10
CA SER A 32 7.76 7.51 0.00
C SER A 32 8.36 7.93 -1.34
N THR A 33 9.61 8.36 -1.35
CA THR A 33 10.30 8.71 -2.59
C THR A 33 10.50 7.48 -3.45
N LYS A 34 10.56 7.70 -4.78
CA LYS A 34 10.74 6.61 -5.73
C LYS A 34 12.03 5.83 -5.42
N GLU A 35 13.12 6.52 -5.09
CA GLU A 35 14.40 5.88 -4.79
C GLU A 35 14.33 4.96 -3.56
N GLU A 36 13.60 5.35 -2.52
CA GLU A 36 13.42 4.54 -1.32
C GLU A 36 12.59 3.28 -1.60
N VAL A 37 11.50 3.42 -2.37
CA VAL A 37 10.67 2.29 -2.78
C VAL A 37 11.46 1.34 -3.68
N GLU A 38 12.25 1.88 -4.61
CA GLU A 38 13.09 1.08 -5.51
C GLU A 38 14.19 0.33 -4.73
N LYS A 39 14.83 0.98 -3.76
CA LYS A 39 15.80 0.33 -2.87
C LYS A 39 15.15 -0.77 -2.04
N TRP A 40 13.94 -0.52 -1.53
CA TRP A 40 13.18 -1.52 -0.77
C TRP A 40 12.82 -2.74 -1.62
N LEU A 41 12.23 -2.52 -2.80
CA LEU A 41 11.88 -3.60 -3.74
C LEU A 41 13.10 -4.39 -4.20
N THR A 42 14.24 -3.73 -4.37
CA THR A 42 15.50 -4.39 -4.76
C THR A 42 16.10 -5.22 -3.62
N SER A 43 15.75 -4.92 -2.36
CA SER A 43 16.18 -5.69 -1.20
C SER A 43 15.38 -6.98 -0.98
N TRP A 44 14.26 -7.16 -1.71
CA TRP A 44 13.48 -8.38 -1.62
C TRP A 44 14.27 -9.55 -2.23
N GLY A 45 14.44 -10.62 -1.43
CA GLY A 45 15.17 -11.82 -1.87
C GLY A 45 16.69 -11.76 -1.67
N VAL A 46 17.21 -10.75 -0.96
CA VAL A 46 18.57 -10.74 -0.42
C VAL A 46 18.54 -10.82 1.11
N ASP A 47 19.62 -11.32 1.73
CA ASP A 47 19.73 -11.45 3.19
C ASP A 47 19.54 -10.14 3.96
N HIS A 48 19.68 -8.98 3.29
CA HIS A 48 19.45 -7.65 3.86
C HIS A 48 18.09 -7.07 3.42
N GLU A 49 17.01 -7.82 3.57
CA GLU A 49 15.68 -7.27 3.32
C GLU A 49 15.47 -6.02 4.21
N VAL A 50 15.31 -4.85 3.59
CA VAL A 50 15.05 -3.61 4.34
C VAL A 50 13.56 -3.47 4.59
N SER A 51 13.18 -2.80 5.68
CA SER A 51 11.76 -2.55 6.00
C SER A 51 11.13 -1.60 4.98
N ALA A 52 9.80 -1.70 4.82
CA ALA A 52 9.05 -0.79 3.96
C ALA A 52 9.35 0.68 4.32
N PRO A 53 9.60 1.55 3.32
CA PRO A 53 9.94 2.95 3.56
C PRO A 53 8.72 3.67 4.15
N VAL A 54 8.97 4.46 5.19
CA VAL A 54 7.94 5.24 5.86
C VAL A 54 7.60 6.46 4.99
N CYS A 55 6.31 6.72 4.79
CA CYS A 55 5.87 7.91 4.08
C CYS A 55 6.38 9.18 4.79
N HIS A 56 7.02 10.10 4.06
CA HIS A 56 7.59 11.34 4.57
C HIS A 56 7.25 12.52 3.63
N LYS A 57 7.39 13.78 4.07
CA LYS A 57 7.01 14.95 3.26
C LYS A 57 8.04 15.31 2.20
#